data_AF-A0A1C6QJ29-F1
#
_entry.id   AF-A0A1C6QJ29-F1
#
_cell.length_a   1.000
_cell.length_b   1.000
_cell.length_c   1.000
_cell.angle_alpha   90.00
_cell.angle_beta   90.00
_cell.angle_gamma   90.00
#
_symmetry.space_group_name_H-M   'P 1'
#
loop_
_entity.id
_entity.type
_entity.pdbx_description
1 polymer ?
#
loop_
_entity_poly.entity_id
_entity_poly.type
_entity_poly.pdbx_seq_one_letter_code
_entity_poly.pdbx_strand_id
1 'polypeptide(L)'
;MQYARGCRSVSAELVAAIGTEPIGMKLQQGGDEKGLVMKGLVVEKRHTGVARASKAGSNAKAWAVDAVSKHGCQEAVDAKAFTGRGTLRELRHLLATLDSVESRMAALSEASKQAGFGIYLMVHRRAATGYTHLRWREHGGAKRHLKWEDAAEHVGVLTPEVRNWVRDASGSAIRLNGEHLRSREQIKQIRAHVRTKESHIYPRSAFGPSA
;
A
#
# COMPACT_ATOMS: atom_id res chain seq x y z
N MET A 1 13.07 21.69 -39.27
CA MET A 1 12.63 21.87 -37.86
C MET A 1 11.35 21.05 -37.70
N GLN A 2 11.32 19.85 -37.12
CA GLN A 2 11.60 19.40 -35.74
C GLN A 2 10.29 18.97 -35.05
N TYR A 3 10.20 17.67 -34.81
CA TYR A 3 9.48 16.92 -33.76
C TYR A 3 7.95 17.00 -33.64
N ALA A 4 7.29 15.93 -34.12
CA ALA A 4 6.10 15.37 -33.47
C ALA A 4 6.35 13.87 -33.21
N ARG A 5 6.77 13.53 -31.98
CA ARG A 5 6.91 12.15 -31.51
C ARG A 5 5.56 11.68 -30.96
N GLY A 6 5.11 10.55 -31.49
CA GLY A 6 3.89 9.87 -31.10
C GLY A 6 3.88 9.45 -29.64
N CYS A 7 2.75 9.73 -28.99
CA CYS A 7 2.36 9.11 -27.74
C CYS A 7 1.57 7.84 -28.10
N ARG A 8 2.22 6.68 -28.06
CA ARG A 8 1.55 5.38 -28.03
C ARG A 8 2.04 4.61 -26.79
N SER A 9 1.12 4.48 -25.85
CA SER A 9 0.99 3.44 -24.83
C SER A 9 2.08 2.36 -24.80
N VAL A 10 3.11 2.56 -23.98
CA VAL A 10 4.04 1.48 -23.58
C VAL A 10 3.59 0.98 -22.22
N SER A 11 2.54 0.14 -22.16
CA SER A 11 2.08 -0.44 -20.87
C SER A 11 1.41 -1.82 -20.99
N ALA A 12 1.44 -2.48 -22.15
CA ALA A 12 0.82 -3.81 -22.29
C ALA A 12 1.59 -4.85 -23.11
N GLU A 13 2.59 -4.47 -23.91
CA GLU A 13 3.23 -5.43 -24.84
C GLU A 13 4.47 -6.15 -24.30
N LEU A 14 5.05 -5.77 -23.16
CA LEU A 14 6.23 -6.46 -22.63
C LEU A 14 5.91 -7.74 -21.81
N VAL A 15 4.62 -8.06 -21.62
CA VAL A 15 4.18 -9.28 -20.91
C VAL A 15 3.96 -10.45 -21.88
N ALA A 16 3.93 -10.21 -23.20
CA ALA A 16 3.64 -11.23 -24.21
C ALA A 16 4.89 -11.89 -24.84
N ALA A 17 6.11 -11.50 -24.46
CA ALA A 17 7.35 -11.91 -25.14
C ALA A 17 8.22 -12.93 -24.38
N ILE A 18 7.73 -13.52 -23.27
CA ILE A 18 8.43 -14.61 -22.60
C ILE A 18 7.64 -15.89 -22.83
N GLY A 19 8.19 -16.75 -23.69
CA GLY A 19 7.62 -18.03 -24.07
C GLY A 19 7.22 -18.85 -22.85
N THR A 20 5.93 -19.12 -22.76
CA THR A 20 5.36 -20.21 -21.97
C THR A 20 5.80 -21.55 -22.55
N GLU A 21 6.81 -22.16 -21.95
CA GLU A 21 6.97 -23.61 -21.97
C GLU A 21 6.97 -24.15 -20.53
N PRO A 22 6.11 -25.12 -20.18
CA PRO A 22 6.08 -25.70 -18.85
C PRO A 22 7.23 -26.70 -18.68
N ILE A 23 8.21 -26.37 -17.85
CA ILE A 23 9.19 -27.36 -17.38
C ILE A 23 8.50 -28.29 -16.38
N GLY A 24 7.99 -29.41 -16.89
CA GLY A 24 7.50 -30.53 -16.10
C GLY A 24 8.65 -31.23 -15.38
N MET A 25 8.84 -30.93 -14.09
CA MET A 25 9.63 -31.79 -13.21
C MET A 25 8.71 -32.74 -12.44
N LYS A 26 8.66 -33.99 -12.92
CA LYS A 26 8.28 -35.16 -12.13
C LYS A 26 9.35 -35.37 -11.06
N LEU A 27 8.98 -35.31 -9.78
CA LEU A 27 9.76 -35.90 -8.70
C LEU A 27 8.90 -36.94 -7.98
N GLN A 28 9.47 -38.14 -7.95
CA GLN A 28 8.92 -39.39 -7.46
C GLN A 28 8.66 -39.37 -5.95
N GLN A 29 7.70 -40.20 -5.55
CA GLN A 29 7.37 -40.55 -4.18
C GLN A 29 8.41 -41.47 -3.54
N GLY A 30 8.63 -41.27 -2.24
CA GLY A 30 9.15 -42.20 -1.22
C GLY A 30 9.00 -41.44 0.12
N GLY A 31 8.15 -41.81 1.08
CA GLY A 31 8.20 -43.02 1.92
C GLY A 31 9.41 -42.92 2.86
N ASP A 32 9.35 -42.90 4.19
CA ASP A 32 8.29 -43.08 5.19
C ASP A 32 8.91 -42.68 6.57
N GLU A 33 8.06 -42.59 7.61
CA GLU A 33 8.38 -42.68 9.06
C GLU A 33 8.66 -41.41 9.92
N LYS A 34 7.58 -40.99 10.60
CA LYS A 34 7.42 -40.85 12.07
C LYS A 34 8.42 -39.98 12.86
N GLY A 35 7.93 -38.81 13.27
CA GLY A 35 8.42 -38.08 14.44
C GLY A 35 7.25 -37.47 15.23
N LEU A 36 7.10 -37.88 16.47
CA LEU A 36 5.97 -37.61 17.37
C LEU A 36 5.53 -36.13 17.43
N VAL A 37 4.22 -35.95 17.31
CA VAL A 37 3.48 -34.71 17.60
C VAL A 37 3.24 -34.60 19.10
N MET A 38 3.90 -33.64 19.76
CA MET A 38 3.47 -33.16 21.07
C MET A 38 2.38 -32.10 20.87
N LYS A 39 1.14 -32.50 21.17
CA LYS A 39 -0.07 -31.66 21.20
C LYS A 39 0.07 -30.59 22.28
N GLY A 40 0.41 -29.37 21.89
CA GLY A 40 0.35 -28.18 22.72
C GLY A 40 -1.00 -27.47 22.53
N LEU A 41 -1.95 -27.84 23.39
CA LEU A 41 -3.15 -27.11 23.82
C LEU A 41 -3.61 -25.90 22.97
N VAL A 42 -4.63 -26.13 22.15
CA VAL A 42 -5.52 -25.08 21.64
C VAL A 42 -6.30 -24.52 22.83
N VAL A 43 -5.91 -23.36 23.33
CA VAL A 43 -6.82 -22.53 24.14
C VAL A 43 -7.67 -21.74 23.16
N GLU A 44 -8.83 -22.32 22.88
CA GLU A 44 -9.96 -21.68 22.23
C GLU A 44 -10.45 -20.54 23.15
N LYS A 45 -9.88 -19.35 22.98
CA LYS A 45 -10.31 -18.18 23.74
C LYS A 45 -11.59 -17.64 23.10
N ARG A 46 -12.70 -18.15 23.62
CA ARG A 46 -14.07 -17.67 23.42
C ARG A 46 -14.09 -16.14 23.32
N HIS A 47 -14.81 -15.67 22.31
CA HIS A 47 -15.16 -14.28 22.10
C HIS A 47 -15.91 -13.72 23.32
N THR A 48 -15.19 -13.17 24.27
CA THR A 48 -15.73 -12.17 25.20
C THR A 48 -15.27 -10.82 24.69
N GLY A 49 -16.21 -10.07 24.13
CA GLY A 49 -16.01 -8.74 23.60
C GLY A 49 -15.35 -7.83 24.61
N VAL A 50 -14.09 -7.51 24.35
CA VAL A 50 -13.54 -6.20 24.68
C VAL A 50 -12.97 -5.70 23.37
N ALA A 51 -13.75 -4.89 22.68
CA ALA A 51 -13.25 -4.10 21.56
C ALA A 51 -12.02 -3.35 22.08
N ARG A 52 -10.83 -3.82 21.73
CA ARG A 52 -9.61 -3.05 21.90
C ARG A 52 -9.83 -1.88 20.96
N ALA A 53 -10.32 -0.78 21.52
CA ALA A 53 -10.56 0.46 20.80
C ALA A 53 -9.25 0.79 20.09
N SER A 54 -9.16 0.43 18.82
CA SER A 54 -8.08 0.85 17.96
C SER A 54 -8.21 2.36 17.98
N LYS A 55 -7.30 3.02 18.70
CA LYS A 55 -7.26 4.47 18.85
C LYS A 55 -7.45 5.03 17.44
N ALA A 56 -8.64 5.56 17.14
CA ALA A 56 -9.00 6.16 15.84
C ALA A 56 -8.08 7.37 15.49
N GLY A 57 -7.12 7.65 16.37
CA GLY A 57 -6.00 8.56 16.22
C GLY A 57 -4.83 8.09 15.34
N SER A 58 -4.52 6.80 15.14
CA SER A 58 -3.24 6.42 14.51
C SER A 58 -3.27 6.24 12.98
N ASN A 59 -4.40 5.80 12.41
CA ASN A 59 -4.49 5.55 10.98
C ASN A 59 -5.00 6.79 10.23
N ALA A 60 -4.08 7.48 9.56
CA ALA A 60 -4.38 8.69 8.79
C ALA A 60 -5.40 8.45 7.66
N LYS A 61 -5.31 7.30 6.97
CA LYS A 61 -6.25 6.92 5.89
C LYS A 61 -7.66 6.72 6.44
N ALA A 62 -7.81 6.02 7.57
CA ALA A 62 -9.12 5.80 8.18
C ALA A 62 -9.79 7.10 8.63
N TRP A 63 -9.03 8.01 9.25
CA TRP A 63 -9.54 9.35 9.58
C TRP A 63 -9.95 10.13 8.33
N ALA A 64 -9.15 10.06 7.26
CA ALA A 64 -9.42 10.78 6.03
C ALA A 64 -10.72 10.29 5.35
N VAL A 65 -10.94 8.97 5.31
CA VAL A 65 -12.18 8.38 4.79
C VAL A 65 -13.39 8.84 5.61
N ASP A 66 -13.32 8.76 6.94
CA ASP A 66 -14.41 9.24 7.82
C ASP A 66 -14.70 10.75 7.62
N ALA A 67 -13.64 11.57 7.54
CA ALA A 67 -13.78 13.00 7.29
C ALA A 67 -14.42 13.30 5.94
N VAL A 68 -14.10 12.53 4.89
CA VAL A 68 -14.74 12.66 3.57
C VAL A 68 -16.19 12.18 3.60
N SER A 69 -16.49 11.04 4.23
CA SER A 69 -17.84 10.47 4.28
C SER A 69 -18.84 11.36 4.99
N LYS A 70 -18.40 12.15 5.98
CA LYS A 70 -19.25 13.15 6.67
C LYS A 70 -19.67 14.32 5.78
N HIS A 71 -18.99 14.55 4.65
CA HIS A 71 -19.27 15.64 3.72
C HIS A 71 -19.62 15.08 2.34
N GLY A 72 -20.92 15.07 2.01
CA GLY A 72 -21.47 14.49 0.77
C GLY A 72 -20.77 14.96 -0.51
N CYS A 73 -20.83 14.11 -1.54
CA CYS A 73 -20.16 14.33 -2.84
C CYS A 73 -20.83 15.38 -3.74
N GLN A 74 -22.01 15.88 -3.38
CA GLN A 74 -22.84 16.78 -4.19
C GLN A 74 -23.18 18.08 -3.45
N GLU A 75 -22.17 18.82 -2.98
CA GLU A 75 -22.42 20.23 -2.66
C GLU A 75 -22.04 21.08 -3.87
N ALA A 76 -23.03 21.83 -4.35
CA ALA A 76 -23.04 22.60 -5.58
C ALA A 76 -21.75 23.38 -5.83
N VAL A 77 -21.37 23.42 -7.11
CA VAL A 77 -20.32 24.26 -7.67
C VAL A 77 -20.58 25.72 -7.28
N ASP A 78 -19.94 26.29 -6.24
CA ASP A 78 -19.66 27.74 -6.21
C ASP A 78 -18.72 28.34 -5.12
N ALA A 79 -17.94 29.32 -5.61
CA ALA A 79 -17.57 30.67 -5.11
C ALA A 79 -16.90 31.01 -3.75
N LYS A 80 -16.35 30.13 -2.91
CA LYS A 80 -15.49 30.62 -1.78
C LYS A 80 -14.14 29.91 -1.63
N ALA A 81 -13.11 30.49 -2.25
CA ALA A 81 -11.73 30.00 -2.26
C ALA A 81 -11.01 29.97 -0.89
N PHE A 82 -11.52 30.63 0.15
CA PHE A 82 -10.77 30.85 1.40
C PHE A 82 -11.37 30.24 2.69
N THR A 83 -12.44 29.44 2.61
CA THR A 83 -13.09 28.89 3.82
C THR A 83 -13.10 27.35 3.83
N GLY A 84 -11.96 26.74 4.18
CA GLY A 84 -11.89 25.37 4.72
C GLY A 84 -12.20 24.17 3.79
N ARG A 85 -12.93 24.32 2.68
CA ARG A 85 -13.36 23.19 1.82
C ARG A 85 -12.34 22.75 0.75
N GLY A 86 -11.29 23.55 0.51
CA GLY A 86 -10.15 23.15 -0.33
C GLY A 86 -9.39 21.94 0.25
N THR A 87 -9.29 21.89 1.57
CA THR A 87 -8.69 20.79 2.32
C THR A 87 -9.44 19.47 2.13
N LEU A 88 -10.77 19.51 1.96
CA LEU A 88 -11.58 18.30 1.72
C LEU A 88 -11.39 17.76 0.30
N ARG A 89 -11.33 18.63 -0.72
CA ARG A 89 -11.01 18.23 -2.10
C ARG A 89 -9.62 17.59 -2.17
N GLU A 90 -8.65 18.21 -1.53
CA GLU A 90 -7.29 17.68 -1.42
C GLU A 90 -7.27 16.32 -0.74
N LEU A 91 -8.05 16.15 0.34
CA LEU A 91 -8.18 14.87 1.04
C LEU A 91 -8.76 13.76 0.16
N ARG A 92 -9.82 14.06 -0.61
CA ARG A 92 -10.39 13.12 -1.60
C ARG A 92 -9.36 12.73 -2.66
N HIS A 93 -8.60 13.71 -3.17
CA HIS A 93 -7.53 13.46 -4.12
C HIS A 93 -6.45 12.54 -3.54
N LEU A 94 -5.95 12.84 -2.34
CA LEU A 94 -4.93 12.03 -1.66
C LEU A 94 -5.41 10.60 -1.35
N LEU A 95 -6.69 10.42 -1.01
CA LEU A 95 -7.30 9.10 -0.84
C LEU A 95 -7.31 8.32 -2.17
N ALA A 96 -7.77 8.95 -3.25
CA ALA A 96 -7.74 8.33 -4.58
C ALA A 96 -6.31 8.00 -5.03
N THR A 97 -5.34 8.87 -4.74
CA THR A 97 -3.91 8.60 -4.98
C THR A 97 -3.42 7.39 -4.19
N LEU A 98 -3.77 7.29 -2.90
CA LEU A 98 -3.40 6.12 -2.09
C LEU A 98 -4.01 4.83 -2.63
N ASP A 99 -5.28 4.84 -3.02
CA ASP A 99 -5.95 3.66 -3.57
C ASP A 99 -5.32 3.24 -4.92
N SER A 100 -4.98 4.22 -5.77
CA SER A 100 -4.25 3.97 -7.02
C SER A 100 -2.86 3.38 -6.76
N VAL A 101 -2.10 3.91 -5.79
CA VAL A 101 -0.79 3.38 -5.41
C VAL A 101 -0.92 1.95 -4.86
N GLU A 102 -1.89 1.69 -3.98
CA GLU A 102 -2.13 0.36 -3.42
C GLU A 102 -2.54 -0.67 -4.49
N SER A 103 -3.35 -0.25 -5.47
CA SER A 103 -3.70 -1.07 -6.63
C SER A 103 -2.46 -1.41 -7.49
N ARG A 104 -1.61 -0.41 -7.78
CA ARG A 104 -0.35 -0.62 -8.50
C ARG A 104 0.62 -1.53 -7.74
N MET A 105 0.67 -1.42 -6.42
CA MET A 105 1.45 -2.34 -5.58
C MET A 105 0.93 -3.77 -5.68
N ALA A 106 -0.40 -3.97 -5.63
CA ALA A 106 -1.01 -5.27 -5.78
C ALA A 106 -0.72 -5.88 -7.16
N ALA A 107 -0.86 -5.09 -8.24
CA ALA A 107 -0.56 -5.52 -9.60
C ALA A 107 0.92 -5.94 -9.75
N LEU A 108 1.86 -5.15 -9.21
CA LEU A 108 3.29 -5.49 -9.25
C LEU A 108 3.61 -6.76 -8.43
N SER A 109 2.95 -6.95 -7.28
CA SER A 109 3.04 -8.18 -6.50
C SER A 109 2.57 -9.39 -7.31
N GLU A 110 1.39 -9.32 -7.94
CA GLU A 110 0.88 -10.43 -8.76
C GLU A 110 1.78 -10.73 -9.96
N ALA A 111 2.22 -9.71 -10.69
CA ALA A 111 3.17 -9.88 -11.79
C ALA A 111 4.46 -10.58 -11.34
N SER A 112 4.97 -10.23 -10.16
CA SER A 112 6.18 -10.87 -9.61
C SER A 112 5.99 -12.32 -9.18
N LYS A 113 4.79 -12.70 -8.74
CA LYS A 113 4.48 -14.11 -8.44
C LYS A 113 4.40 -14.94 -9.71
N GLN A 114 3.81 -14.40 -10.77
CA GLN A 114 3.67 -15.05 -12.06
C GLN A 114 5.03 -15.25 -12.75
N ALA A 115 5.99 -14.37 -12.49
CA ALA A 115 7.34 -14.47 -13.04
C ALA A 115 8.11 -15.73 -12.60
N GLY A 116 7.83 -16.28 -11.41
CA GLY A 116 8.28 -17.63 -11.03
C GLY A 116 9.76 -17.81 -10.70
N PHE A 117 10.52 -16.73 -10.46
CA PHE A 117 11.98 -16.77 -10.27
C PHE A 117 12.46 -17.17 -8.86
N GLY A 118 11.64 -17.89 -8.08
CA GLY A 118 12.00 -18.25 -6.70
C GLY A 118 11.93 -17.10 -5.68
N ILE A 119 11.66 -15.87 -6.12
CA ILE A 119 11.38 -14.70 -5.29
C ILE A 119 10.21 -13.90 -5.87
N TYR A 120 9.48 -13.17 -5.02
CA TYR A 120 8.38 -12.31 -5.44
C TYR A 120 8.22 -11.11 -4.50
N LEU A 121 7.57 -10.05 -4.97
CA LEU A 121 7.20 -8.90 -4.16
C LEU A 121 5.93 -9.21 -3.38
N MET A 122 5.99 -9.08 -2.06
CA MET A 122 4.85 -9.20 -1.17
C MET A 122 4.35 -7.84 -0.73
N VAL A 123 3.03 -7.63 -0.78
CA VAL A 123 2.35 -6.48 -0.17
C VAL A 123 2.20 -6.73 1.33
N HIS A 124 2.83 -5.88 2.14
CA HIS A 124 2.68 -5.85 3.58
C HIS A 124 1.77 -4.71 4.00
N ARG A 125 0.79 -5.01 4.87
CA ARG A 125 -0.13 -4.02 5.44
C ARG A 125 0.04 -3.99 6.95
N ARG A 126 0.46 -2.84 7.50
CA ARG A 126 0.57 -2.64 8.95
C ARG A 126 -0.77 -2.15 9.49
N ALA A 127 -1.54 -3.01 10.15
CA ALA A 127 -2.88 -2.67 10.66
C ALA A 127 -2.91 -1.42 11.55
N ALA A 128 -1.92 -1.27 12.45
CA ALA A 128 -1.87 -0.16 13.40
C ALA A 128 -1.78 1.24 12.75
N THR A 129 -1.11 1.34 11.60
CA THR A 129 -0.92 2.61 10.90
C THR A 129 -1.72 2.68 9.62
N GLY A 130 -2.06 1.56 8.99
CA GLY A 130 -2.55 1.47 7.61
C GLY A 130 -1.46 1.72 6.57
N TYR A 131 -0.17 1.59 6.95
CA TYR A 131 0.93 1.70 6.00
C TYR A 131 1.04 0.42 5.17
N THR A 132 1.15 0.58 3.85
CA THR A 132 1.26 -0.50 2.88
C THR A 132 2.59 -0.36 2.15
N HIS A 133 3.34 -1.45 2.04
CA HIS A 133 4.61 -1.44 1.31
C HIS A 133 4.91 -2.80 0.68
N LEU A 134 5.77 -2.78 -0.33
CA LEU A 134 6.30 -3.94 -1.02
C LEU A 134 7.67 -4.33 -0.45
N ARG A 135 7.92 -5.63 -0.34
CA ARG A 135 9.23 -6.18 -0.03
C ARG A 135 9.42 -7.51 -0.76
N TRP A 136 10.64 -7.79 -1.22
CA TRP A 136 10.98 -9.10 -1.77
C TRP A 136 10.84 -10.19 -0.71
N ARG A 137 10.34 -11.35 -1.15
CA ARG A 137 10.15 -12.54 -0.33
C ARG A 137 10.51 -13.78 -1.14
N GLU A 138 11.17 -14.73 -0.49
CA GLU A 138 11.45 -16.03 -1.09
C GLU A 138 10.17 -16.83 -1.34
N HIS A 139 10.12 -17.49 -2.49
CA HIS A 139 9.13 -18.48 -2.86
C HIS A 139 9.63 -19.87 -2.46
N GLY A 140 8.89 -20.55 -1.58
CA GLY A 140 9.33 -21.83 -1.00
C GLY A 140 10.33 -21.68 0.16
N GLY A 141 10.65 -22.79 0.83
CA GLY A 141 11.60 -22.82 1.95
C GLY A 141 11.17 -21.98 3.16
N ALA A 142 12.12 -21.22 3.72
CA ALA A 142 11.94 -20.39 4.91
C ALA A 142 11.07 -19.14 4.70
N LYS A 143 10.72 -18.81 3.44
CA LYS A 143 9.84 -17.68 3.07
C LYS A 143 10.29 -16.34 3.66
N ARG A 144 11.60 -16.09 3.67
CA ARG A 144 12.21 -14.92 4.33
C ARG A 144 11.98 -13.66 3.50
N HIS A 145 11.98 -12.51 4.18
CA HIS A 145 12.05 -11.22 3.50
C HIS A 145 13.51 -10.95 3.11
N LEU A 146 13.70 -10.53 1.87
CA LEU A 146 15.02 -10.23 1.32
C LEU A 146 15.27 -8.73 1.35
N LYS A 147 16.54 -8.33 1.44
CA LYS A 147 16.93 -6.97 1.07
C LYS A 147 16.86 -6.78 -0.44
N TRP A 148 16.92 -5.52 -0.87
CA TRP A 148 16.83 -5.21 -2.31
C TRP A 148 18.06 -5.75 -3.04
N GLU A 149 19.21 -5.69 -2.38
CA GLU A 149 20.51 -6.18 -2.84
C GLU A 149 20.51 -7.71 -2.91
N ASP A 150 20.05 -8.38 -1.85
CA ASP A 150 19.93 -9.86 -1.80
C ASP A 150 19.04 -10.40 -2.93
N ALA A 151 18.01 -9.66 -3.34
CA ALA A 151 17.15 -10.06 -4.45
C ALA A 151 17.89 -10.01 -5.80
N ALA A 152 18.80 -9.05 -6.00
CA ALA A 152 19.63 -8.96 -7.20
C ALA A 152 20.68 -10.09 -7.23
N GLU A 153 21.26 -10.42 -6.07
CA GLU A 153 22.17 -11.57 -5.93
C GLU A 153 21.45 -12.89 -6.23
N HIS A 154 20.21 -13.05 -5.73
CA HIS A 154 19.42 -14.26 -5.94
C HIS A 154 19.22 -14.60 -7.43
N VAL A 155 19.02 -13.59 -8.26
CA VAL A 155 18.85 -13.75 -9.71
C VAL A 155 20.13 -13.55 -10.51
N GLY A 156 21.28 -13.39 -9.86
CA GLY A 156 22.56 -13.05 -10.50
C GLY A 156 23.00 -14.04 -11.56
N VAL A 157 22.72 -15.33 -11.35
CA VAL A 157 23.05 -16.44 -12.26
C VAL A 157 22.01 -16.64 -13.38
N LEU A 158 20.86 -15.98 -13.30
CA LEU A 158 19.79 -16.09 -14.29
C LEU A 158 20.09 -15.22 -15.52
N THR A 159 19.21 -15.23 -16.51
CA THR A 159 19.44 -14.50 -17.77
C THR A 159 19.46 -12.97 -17.55
N PRO A 160 20.12 -12.19 -18.43
CA PRO A 160 20.14 -10.74 -18.34
C PRO A 160 18.74 -10.10 -18.29
N GLU A 161 17.78 -10.68 -19.00
CA GLU A 161 16.39 -10.23 -19.04
C GLU A 161 15.74 -10.35 -17.66
N VAL A 162 15.92 -11.48 -16.99
CA VAL A 162 15.41 -11.69 -15.62
C VAL A 162 16.04 -10.71 -14.65
N ARG A 163 17.36 -10.50 -14.72
CA ARG A 163 18.06 -9.53 -13.85
C ARG A 163 17.56 -8.10 -14.07
N ASN A 164 17.40 -7.70 -15.33
CA ASN A 164 16.87 -6.39 -15.69
C ASN A 164 15.45 -6.22 -15.16
N TRP A 165 14.60 -7.23 -15.34
CA TRP A 165 13.23 -7.22 -14.85
C TRP A 165 13.17 -7.08 -13.32
N VAL A 166 13.98 -7.84 -12.56
CA VAL A 166 14.03 -7.75 -11.08
C VAL A 166 14.53 -6.39 -10.62
N ARG A 167 15.53 -5.82 -11.30
CA ARG A 167 16.01 -4.46 -11.02
C ARG A 167 14.89 -3.43 -11.23
N ASP A 168 14.19 -3.50 -12.35
CA ASP A 168 13.14 -2.54 -12.70
C ASP A 168 11.92 -2.69 -11.79
N ALA A 169 11.57 -3.92 -11.42
CA ALA A 169 10.55 -4.22 -10.41
C ALA A 169 10.93 -3.69 -9.03
N SER A 170 12.20 -3.83 -8.62
CA SER A 170 12.72 -3.28 -7.36
C SER A 170 12.62 -1.75 -7.35
N GLY A 171 13.04 -1.09 -8.43
CA GLY A 171 12.93 0.35 -8.58
C GLY A 171 11.48 0.84 -8.52
N SER A 172 10.56 0.11 -9.17
CA SER A 172 9.13 0.39 -9.12
C SER A 172 8.55 0.22 -7.72
N ALA A 173 8.94 -0.84 -7.00
CA ALA A 173 8.50 -1.10 -5.64
C ALA A 173 8.97 0.00 -4.67
N ILE A 174 10.24 0.41 -4.74
CA ILE A 174 10.80 1.49 -3.92
C ILE A 174 10.05 2.80 -4.19
N ARG A 175 9.82 3.14 -5.47
CA ARG A 175 9.07 4.35 -5.84
C ARG A 175 7.64 4.32 -5.30
N LEU A 176 6.92 3.21 -5.45
CA LEU A 176 5.56 3.04 -4.92
C LEU A 176 5.52 3.15 -3.40
N ASN A 177 6.48 2.54 -2.69
CA ASN A 177 6.60 2.63 -1.24
C ASN A 177 6.78 4.09 -0.78
N GLY A 178 7.60 4.85 -1.51
CA GLY A 178 7.81 6.28 -1.28
C GLY A 178 6.57 7.12 -1.58
N GLU A 179 5.87 6.86 -2.68
CA GLU A 179 4.58 7.50 -3.02
C GLU A 179 3.55 7.28 -1.91
N HIS A 180 3.37 6.03 -1.45
CA HIS A 180 2.46 5.70 -0.36
C HIS A 180 2.78 6.47 0.93
N LEU A 181 4.06 6.51 1.31
CA LEU A 181 4.51 7.21 2.51
C LEU A 181 4.26 8.72 2.41
N ARG A 182 4.58 9.34 1.27
CA ARG A 182 4.36 10.77 1.03
C ARG A 182 2.89 11.15 1.11
N SER A 183 2.01 10.45 0.41
CA SER A 183 0.56 10.74 0.44
C SER A 183 -0.01 10.62 1.84
N ARG A 184 0.46 9.63 2.62
CA ARG A 184 0.06 9.50 4.03
C ARG A 184 0.53 10.65 4.90
N GLU A 185 1.75 11.14 4.67
CA GLU A 185 2.28 12.27 5.44
C GLU A 185 1.50 13.55 5.14
N GLN A 186 1.14 13.79 3.87
CA GLN A 186 0.26 14.91 3.49
C GLN A 186 -1.10 14.83 4.19
N ILE A 187 -1.71 13.63 4.27
CA ILE A 187 -2.96 13.44 5.01
C ILE A 187 -2.79 13.76 6.51
N LYS A 188 -1.67 13.37 7.13
CA LYS A 188 -1.40 13.73 8.54
C LYS A 188 -1.24 15.23 8.73
N GLN A 189 -0.57 15.92 7.82
CA GLN A 189 -0.38 17.37 7.87
C GLN A 189 -1.73 18.09 7.77
N ILE A 190 -2.58 17.69 6.81
CA ILE A 190 -3.95 18.17 6.68
C ILE A 190 -4.73 17.95 7.98
N ARG A 191 -4.64 16.75 8.56
CA ARG A 191 -5.30 16.44 9.83
C ARG A 191 -4.85 17.34 10.97
N ALA A 192 -3.54 17.60 11.07
CA ALA A 192 -2.99 18.48 12.09
C ALA A 192 -3.50 19.92 11.91
N HIS A 193 -3.53 20.41 10.67
CA HIS A 193 -4.03 21.75 10.33
C HIS A 193 -5.53 21.94 10.62
N VAL A 194 -6.36 20.93 10.35
CA VAL A 194 -7.80 20.98 10.69
C VAL A 194 -7.98 21.07 12.21
N ARG A 195 -7.22 20.26 12.97
CA ARG A 195 -7.29 20.26 14.45
C ARG A 195 -6.87 21.58 15.07
N THR A 196 -5.82 22.21 14.57
CA THR A 196 -5.38 23.52 15.10
C THR A 196 -6.42 24.59 14.83
N LYS A 197 -7.03 24.61 13.64
CA LYS A 197 -8.12 25.56 13.31
C LYS A 197 -9.36 25.42 14.20
N GLU A 198 -9.79 24.19 14.49
CA GLU A 198 -10.94 23.94 15.39
C GLU A 198 -10.70 24.45 16.82
N SER A 199 -9.45 24.50 17.28
CA SER A 199 -9.13 24.96 18.64
C SER A 199 -9.23 26.47 18.87
N HIS A 200 -9.36 27.29 17.81
CA HIS A 200 -9.43 28.76 17.90
C HIS A 200 -10.86 29.31 18.01
N ILE A 201 -11.83 28.54 18.52
CA ILE A 201 -13.16 29.07 18.87
C ILE A 201 -13.01 29.89 20.16
N TYR A 202 -12.88 31.20 20.00
CA TYR A 202 -12.86 32.14 21.12
C TYR A 202 -14.19 32.07 21.92
N PRO A 203 -14.15 32.19 23.25
CA PRO A 203 -15.37 32.34 24.03
C PRO A 203 -16.12 33.59 23.54
N ARG A 204 -17.41 33.44 23.22
CA ARG A 204 -18.30 34.60 23.02
C ARG A 204 -18.22 35.41 24.31
N SER A 205 -17.68 36.62 24.23
CA SER A 205 -17.70 37.56 25.33
C SER A 205 -19.15 37.79 25.74
N ALA A 206 -19.50 37.35 26.95
CA ALA A 206 -20.73 37.68 27.61
C ALA A 206 -20.64 39.14 28.10
N PHE A 207 -20.71 40.09 27.17
CA PHE A 207 -21.06 41.46 27.54
C PHE A 207 -22.57 41.50 27.75
N GLY A 208 -22.99 41.19 28.98
CA GLY A 208 -24.33 41.51 29.45
C GLY A 208 -24.51 43.02 29.50
N PRO A 209 -25.72 43.55 29.22
CA PRO A 209 -25.97 44.98 29.36
C PRO A 209 -25.83 45.37 30.84
N SER A 210 -25.00 46.36 31.13
CA SER A 210 -25.03 47.05 32.41
C SER A 210 -26.38 47.76 32.53
N ALA A 211 -27.09 47.47 33.62
CA ALA A 211 -28.21 48.28 34.08
C ALA A 211 -27.75 49.70 34.44
#